data_AF-A0A2E5CAA3-F1
#
_entry.id   AF-A0A2E5CAA3-F1
#
_cell.length_a   1.000
_cell.length_b   1.000
_cell.length_c   1.000
_cell.angle_alpha   90.00
_cell.angle_beta   90.00
_cell.angle_gamma   90.00
#
_symmetry.space_group_name_H-M   'P 1'
#
loop_
_entity.id
_entity.type
_entity.pdbx_description
1 polymer ?
#
loop_
_entity_poly.entity_id
_entity_poly.type
_entity_poly.pdbx_seq_one_letter_code
_entity_poly.pdbx_strand_id
1 'polypeptide(L)'
;MKLLVIILLNCAWTMAYLPDQIAISDYEFRRYVRPQLKSIANDFQTLFFSLNPPLASLKSSYSEFRKINTLNQQIRIDCKDNKLEGGCLDQVKSLEKSLLSVSKTLSSIKEINTKSVDSKLFFANSKEMIEQSLTRNILRIQNLDYKGQLIGDAKFSTGALCDQVNYLFDRFNTFLFKSSNEKFKHEINSFWANFIRPVETYAIHKNNKEFFKRNINELNMRWNMLHVRLTKRGYEPNKQTSTLINIMQRRWVNILKVSLKPRG
;
A
#
# COMPACT_ATOMS: atom_id res chain seq x y z
N MET A 1 -16.78 -28.51 27.21
CA MET A 1 -17.58 -27.52 26.43
C MET A 1 -17.81 -26.18 27.13
N LYS A 2 -17.94 -26.10 28.47
CA LYS A 2 -18.17 -24.80 29.18
C LYS A 2 -16.94 -23.86 29.22
N LEU A 3 -15.72 -24.39 29.10
CA LEU A 3 -14.48 -23.58 29.12
C LEU A 3 -14.26 -22.77 27.82
N LEU A 4 -14.77 -23.27 26.69
CA LEU A 4 -14.58 -22.64 25.37
C LEU A 4 -15.47 -21.39 25.19
N VAL A 5 -16.60 -21.34 25.89
CA VAL A 5 -17.55 -20.20 25.85
C VAL A 5 -17.03 -19.00 26.64
N ILE A 6 -16.26 -19.23 27.73
CA ILE A 6 -15.70 -18.16 28.58
C ILE A 6 -14.52 -17.45 27.89
N ILE A 7 -13.76 -18.16 27.05
CA ILE A 7 -12.67 -17.55 26.26
C ILE A 7 -13.24 -16.70 25.12
N LEU A 8 -14.36 -17.09 24.50
CA LEU A 8 -15.01 -16.33 23.43
C LEU A 8 -15.68 -15.03 23.92
N LEU A 9 -16.12 -14.98 25.18
CA LEU A 9 -16.72 -13.77 25.78
C LEU A 9 -15.68 -12.68 26.16
N ASN A 10 -14.41 -13.04 26.34
CA ASN A 10 -13.34 -12.08 26.66
C ASN A 10 -12.66 -11.44 25.44
N CYS A 11 -12.90 -11.95 24.22
CA CYS A 11 -12.39 -11.30 23.01
C CYS A 11 -13.14 -10.01 22.63
N ALA A 12 -14.31 -9.74 23.22
CA ALA A 12 -15.11 -8.55 22.92
C ALA A 12 -14.61 -7.26 23.64
N TRP A 13 -13.59 -7.37 24.51
CA TRP A 13 -13.18 -6.29 25.43
C TRP A 13 -11.83 -5.65 25.11
N THR A 14 -11.23 -5.91 23.95
CA THR A 14 -9.94 -5.31 23.55
C THR A 14 -10.09 -4.13 22.60
N MET A 15 -11.17 -3.36 22.72
CA MET A 15 -11.29 -2.07 22.02
C MET A 15 -10.74 -0.95 22.90
N ALA A 16 -9.73 -0.24 22.41
CA ALA A 16 -9.16 0.93 23.11
C ALA A 16 -10.17 2.10 23.17
N TYR A 17 -11.06 2.19 22.17
CA TYR A 17 -12.07 3.23 22.02
C TYR A 17 -13.44 2.60 21.78
N LEU A 18 -14.46 3.08 22.51
CA LEU A 18 -15.85 2.67 22.32
C LEU A 18 -16.46 3.39 21.10
N PRO A 19 -17.48 2.80 20.43
CA PRO A 19 -18.10 3.41 19.25
C PRO A 19 -18.66 4.83 19.45
N ASP A 20 -19.18 5.14 20.64
CA ASP A 20 -19.71 6.45 21.04
C ASP A 20 -18.62 7.50 21.25
N GLN A 21 -17.39 7.07 21.54
CA GLN A 21 -16.21 7.93 21.66
C GLN A 21 -15.66 8.36 20.28
N ILE A 22 -16.03 7.65 19.21
CA ILE A 22 -15.55 7.90 17.86
C ILE A 22 -16.56 8.80 17.13
N ALA A 23 -16.35 10.11 17.23
CA ALA A 23 -17.16 11.09 16.53
C ALA A 23 -16.28 11.90 15.58
N ILE A 24 -16.50 11.69 14.28
CA ILE A 24 -15.83 12.43 13.22
C ILE A 24 -16.86 12.79 12.14
N SER A 25 -16.93 14.08 11.80
CA SER A 25 -17.75 14.58 10.71
C SER A 25 -17.12 14.27 9.35
N ASP A 26 -17.92 14.34 8.27
CA ASP A 26 -17.38 14.21 6.91
C ASP A 26 -16.39 15.33 6.56
N TYR A 27 -16.62 16.53 7.10
CA TYR A 27 -15.70 17.64 6.94
C TYR A 27 -14.35 17.31 7.59
N GLU A 28 -14.36 16.88 8.85
CA GLU A 28 -13.12 16.57 9.58
C GLU A 28 -12.34 15.42 8.94
N PHE A 29 -13.07 14.39 8.52
CA PHE A 29 -12.47 13.25 7.84
C PHE A 29 -11.77 13.68 6.54
N ARG A 30 -12.45 14.46 5.70
CA ARG A 30 -11.91 14.89 4.40
C ARG A 30 -10.78 15.91 4.52
N ARG A 31 -10.88 16.85 5.47
CA ARG A 31 -9.95 17.98 5.60
C ARG A 31 -8.77 17.73 6.52
N TYR A 32 -8.90 16.86 7.53
CA TYR A 32 -7.83 16.61 8.50
C TYR A 32 -7.34 15.17 8.50
N VAL A 33 -8.24 14.19 8.65
CA VAL A 33 -7.81 12.79 8.82
C VAL A 33 -7.24 12.20 7.54
N ARG A 34 -7.96 12.28 6.43
CA ARG A 34 -7.54 11.70 5.15
C ARG A 34 -6.21 12.28 4.64
N PRO A 35 -5.95 13.59 4.69
CA PRO A 35 -4.63 14.14 4.36
C PRO A 35 -3.50 13.59 5.25
N GLN A 36 -3.72 13.47 6.56
CA GLN A 36 -2.72 12.93 7.48
C GLN A 36 -2.45 11.44 7.22
N LEU A 37 -3.49 10.65 6.92
CA LEU A 37 -3.35 9.25 6.52
C LEU A 37 -2.53 9.12 5.23
N LYS A 38 -2.76 9.99 4.24
CA LYS A 38 -1.97 10.04 3.01
C LYS A 38 -0.50 10.37 3.30
N SER A 39 -0.25 11.31 4.22
CA SER A 39 1.12 11.60 4.65
C SER A 39 1.77 10.42 5.37
N ILE A 40 1.08 9.73 6.26
CA ILE A 40 1.61 8.52 6.93
C ILE A 40 1.97 7.45 5.89
N ALA A 41 1.15 7.24 4.86
CA ALA A 41 1.47 6.28 3.80
C ALA A 41 2.74 6.66 3.00
N ASN A 42 2.97 7.95 2.77
CA ASN A 42 4.20 8.45 2.13
C ASN A 42 5.42 8.36 3.06
N ASP A 43 5.24 8.69 4.33
CA ASP A 43 6.28 8.62 5.35
C ASP A 43 6.72 7.15 5.56
N PHE A 44 5.78 6.20 5.51
CA PHE A 44 6.07 4.76 5.55
C PHE A 44 6.99 4.32 4.41
N GLN A 45 6.77 4.80 3.18
CA GLN A 45 7.68 4.49 2.07
C GLN A 45 9.10 4.96 2.37
N THR A 46 9.25 6.19 2.88
CA THR A 46 10.56 6.74 3.23
C THR A 46 11.22 5.95 4.36
N LEU A 47 10.43 5.56 5.37
CA LEU A 47 10.87 4.74 6.48
C LEU A 47 11.35 3.37 6.00
N PHE A 48 10.58 2.72 5.12
CA PHE A 48 10.91 1.42 4.56
C PHE A 48 12.30 1.44 3.91
N PHE A 49 12.58 2.40 3.02
CA PHE A 49 13.88 2.47 2.35
C PHE A 49 15.02 2.92 3.27
N SER A 50 14.73 3.70 4.32
CA SER A 50 15.71 4.04 5.35
C SER A 50 16.14 2.80 6.16
N LEU A 51 15.18 1.92 6.47
CA LEU A 51 15.43 0.65 7.16
C LEU A 51 16.05 -0.42 6.25
N ASN A 52 16.01 -0.22 4.93
CA ASN A 52 16.47 -1.17 3.92
C ASN A 52 17.36 -0.50 2.85
N PRO A 53 18.54 0.04 3.22
CA PRO A 53 19.44 0.71 2.26
C PRO A 53 19.78 -0.12 1.00
N PRO A 54 19.98 -1.46 1.06
CA PRO A 54 20.21 -2.27 -0.14
C PRO A 54 19.09 -2.21 -1.18
N LEU A 55 17.86 -1.85 -0.78
CA LEU A 55 16.70 -1.73 -1.66
C LEU A 55 16.47 -0.30 -2.17
N ALA A 56 17.33 0.67 -1.84
CA ALA A 56 17.12 2.08 -2.15
C ALA A 56 16.91 2.36 -3.65
N SER A 57 17.54 1.57 -4.53
CA SER A 57 17.36 1.65 -5.99
C SER A 57 15.91 1.39 -6.44
N LEU A 58 15.11 0.68 -5.65
CA LEU A 58 13.71 0.36 -5.94
C LEU A 58 12.73 1.45 -5.49
N LYS A 59 13.21 2.53 -4.88
CA LYS A 59 12.36 3.60 -4.34
C LYS A 59 11.51 4.28 -5.41
N SER A 60 12.08 4.52 -6.59
CA SER A 60 11.36 5.08 -7.75
C SER A 60 10.31 4.09 -8.27
N SER A 61 10.66 2.81 -8.42
CA SER A 61 9.72 1.76 -8.81
C SER A 61 8.56 1.65 -7.84
N TYR A 62 8.79 1.77 -6.52
CA TYR A 62 7.72 1.76 -5.53
C TYR A 62 6.77 2.96 -5.67
N SER A 63 7.31 4.17 -5.90
CA SER A 63 6.49 5.35 -6.18
C SER A 63 5.62 5.16 -7.42
N GLU A 64 6.19 4.63 -8.50
CA GLU A 64 5.45 4.33 -9.73
C GLU A 64 4.41 3.22 -9.53
N PHE A 65 4.71 2.17 -8.77
CA PHE A 65 3.73 1.13 -8.43
C PHE A 65 2.53 1.66 -7.63
N ARG A 66 2.73 2.65 -6.75
CA ARG A 66 1.62 3.33 -6.06
C ARG A 66 0.77 4.17 -7.03
N LYS A 67 1.39 4.81 -8.03
CA LYS A 67 0.66 5.49 -9.11
C LYS A 67 -0.14 4.48 -9.95
N ILE A 68 0.47 3.36 -10.34
CA ILE A 68 -0.16 2.26 -11.07
C ILE A 68 -1.38 1.75 -10.30
N ASN A 69 -1.25 1.46 -8.99
CA ASN A 69 -2.37 1.02 -8.17
C ASN A 69 -3.50 2.06 -8.15
N THR A 70 -3.16 3.35 -8.02
CA THR A 70 -4.16 4.43 -8.03
C THR A 70 -4.89 4.53 -9.37
N LEU A 71 -4.14 4.53 -10.48
CA LEU A 71 -4.71 4.49 -11.83
C LEU A 71 -5.59 3.25 -12.04
N ASN A 72 -5.15 2.10 -11.54
CA ASN A 72 -5.90 0.84 -11.65
C ASN A 72 -7.24 0.89 -10.90
N GLN A 73 -7.28 1.51 -9.72
CA GLN A 73 -8.55 1.74 -9.01
C GLN A 73 -9.46 2.70 -9.77
N GLN A 74 -8.90 3.74 -10.41
CA GLN A 74 -9.67 4.68 -11.22
C GLN A 74 -10.26 4.01 -12.46
N ILE A 75 -9.45 3.24 -13.21
CA ILE A 75 -9.88 2.45 -14.38
C ILE A 75 -11.03 1.51 -13.99
N ARG A 76 -10.95 0.85 -12.84
CA ARG A 76 -12.02 -0.05 -12.38
C ARG A 76 -13.37 0.66 -12.16
N ILE A 77 -13.34 1.96 -11.85
CA ILE A 77 -14.53 2.78 -11.60
C ILE A 77 -15.04 3.42 -12.89
N ASP A 78 -14.15 3.92 -13.73
CA ASP A 78 -14.51 4.74 -14.89
C ASP A 78 -14.76 3.90 -16.14
N CYS A 79 -14.09 2.75 -16.29
CA CYS A 79 -14.24 1.86 -17.44
C CYS A 79 -15.32 0.76 -17.24
N LYS A 80 -16.44 1.07 -16.59
CA LYS A 80 -17.46 0.04 -16.24
C LYS A 80 -18.13 -0.61 -17.44
N ASP A 81 -18.24 0.11 -18.55
CA ASP A 81 -18.92 -0.36 -19.75
C ASP A 81 -18.06 -1.32 -20.58
N ASN A 82 -16.83 -1.63 -20.12
CA ASN A 82 -15.90 -2.56 -20.77
C ASN A 82 -15.55 -2.15 -22.22
N LYS A 83 -15.67 -0.86 -22.53
CA LYS A 83 -15.32 -0.26 -23.82
C LYS A 83 -14.05 0.58 -23.69
N LEU A 84 -13.14 0.42 -24.64
CA LEU A 84 -11.88 1.14 -24.66
C LEU A 84 -12.01 2.44 -25.49
N GLU A 85 -12.70 3.43 -24.95
CA GLU A 85 -12.95 4.71 -25.62
C GLU A 85 -12.82 5.91 -24.66
N GLY A 86 -12.69 7.11 -25.23
CA GLY A 86 -12.63 8.37 -24.48
C GLY A 86 -11.66 8.34 -23.30
N GLY A 87 -12.14 8.76 -22.13
CA GLY A 87 -11.34 8.81 -20.91
C GLY A 87 -10.82 7.44 -20.43
N CYS A 88 -11.51 6.33 -20.75
CA CYS A 88 -11.03 4.99 -20.39
C CYS A 88 -9.75 4.64 -21.17
N LEU A 89 -9.73 4.94 -22.48
CA LEU A 89 -8.56 4.75 -23.33
C LEU A 89 -7.36 5.54 -22.81
N ASP A 90 -7.56 6.81 -22.45
CA ASP A 90 -6.50 7.67 -21.91
C ASP A 90 -5.92 7.13 -20.59
N GLN A 91 -6.78 6.62 -19.70
CA GLN A 91 -6.35 6.01 -18.45
C GLN A 91 -5.56 4.71 -18.69
N VAL A 92 -6.01 3.86 -19.60
CA VAL A 92 -5.30 2.62 -19.97
C VAL A 92 -3.95 2.92 -20.60
N LYS A 93 -3.84 3.94 -21.46
CA LYS A 93 -2.56 4.42 -22.01
C LYS A 93 -1.64 5.01 -20.94
N SER A 94 -2.20 5.73 -19.98
CA SER A 94 -1.44 6.23 -18.82
C SER A 94 -0.88 5.08 -17.98
N LEU A 95 -1.69 4.05 -17.75
CA LEU A 95 -1.28 2.81 -17.08
C LEU A 95 -0.12 2.13 -17.83
N GLU A 96 -0.19 2.00 -19.16
CA GLU A 96 0.90 1.47 -19.98
C GLU A 96 2.20 2.25 -19.79
N LYS A 97 2.14 3.59 -19.87
CA LYS A 97 3.32 4.45 -19.68
C LYS A 97 3.97 4.25 -18.31
N SER A 98 3.16 4.13 -17.25
CA SER A 98 3.68 3.83 -15.91
C SER A 98 4.30 2.43 -15.82
N LEU A 99 3.68 1.41 -16.42
CA LEU A 99 4.25 0.05 -16.46
C LEU A 99 5.59 0.02 -17.21
N LEU A 100 5.69 0.71 -18.35
CA LEU A 100 6.93 0.87 -19.11
C LEU A 100 8.03 1.57 -18.30
N SER A 101 7.66 2.63 -17.56
CA SER A 101 8.59 3.35 -16.68
C SER A 101 9.16 2.45 -15.58
N VAL A 102 8.31 1.64 -14.95
CA VAL A 102 8.74 0.63 -13.96
C VAL A 102 9.64 -0.40 -14.61
N SER A 103 9.28 -0.92 -15.78
CA SER A 103 10.07 -1.92 -16.51
C SER A 103 11.48 -1.42 -16.78
N LYS A 104 11.62 -0.19 -17.33
CA LYS A 104 12.93 0.43 -17.58
C LYS A 104 13.75 0.58 -16.31
N THR A 105 13.10 0.98 -15.22
CA THR A 105 13.76 1.17 -13.92
C THR A 105 14.21 -0.15 -13.31
N LEU A 106 13.39 -1.21 -13.36
CA LEU A 106 13.77 -2.51 -12.82
C LEU A 106 14.91 -3.16 -13.62
N SER A 107 14.86 -3.06 -14.95
CA SER A 107 15.90 -3.66 -15.80
C SER A 107 17.29 -3.04 -15.58
N SER A 108 17.36 -1.76 -15.18
CA SER A 108 18.64 -1.11 -14.86
C SER A 108 19.26 -1.58 -13.53
N ILE A 109 18.46 -2.19 -12.63
CA ILE A 109 18.94 -2.67 -11.34
C ILE A 109 19.49 -4.09 -11.51
N LYS A 110 20.81 -4.23 -11.66
CA LYS A 110 21.45 -5.54 -11.89
C LYS A 110 21.46 -6.42 -10.64
N GLU A 111 21.81 -5.85 -9.49
CA GLU A 111 21.88 -6.57 -8.22
C GLU A 111 21.55 -5.64 -7.04
N ILE A 112 21.31 -6.25 -5.88
CA ILE A 112 21.22 -5.54 -4.60
C ILE A 112 22.54 -5.64 -3.85
N ASN A 113 22.89 -4.57 -3.15
CA ASN A 113 24.10 -4.51 -2.34
C ASN A 113 23.91 -5.29 -1.02
N THR A 114 23.98 -6.62 -1.11
CA THR A 114 23.92 -7.56 0.01
C THR A 114 25.06 -8.57 -0.05
N LYS A 115 25.53 -9.00 1.12
CA LYS A 115 26.57 -10.05 1.24
C LYS A 115 26.01 -11.47 1.16
N SER A 116 24.70 -11.64 1.35
CA SER A 116 24.07 -12.97 1.36
C SER A 116 23.79 -13.48 -0.06
N VAL A 117 24.32 -14.66 -0.39
CA VAL A 117 24.09 -15.34 -1.68
C VAL A 117 22.60 -15.66 -1.86
N ASP A 118 21.94 -16.17 -0.82
CA ASP A 118 20.51 -16.48 -0.88
C ASP A 118 19.66 -15.24 -1.14
N SER A 119 20.03 -14.10 -0.55
CA SER A 119 19.35 -12.84 -0.82
C SER A 119 19.56 -12.34 -2.25
N LYS A 120 20.76 -12.55 -2.83
CA LYS A 120 21.02 -12.22 -4.24
C LYS A 120 20.20 -13.10 -5.18
N LEU A 121 20.16 -14.41 -4.93
CA LEU A 121 19.38 -15.36 -5.74
C LEU A 121 17.88 -15.08 -5.65
N PHE A 122 17.36 -14.86 -4.44
CA PHE A 122 15.97 -14.49 -4.23
C PHE A 122 15.59 -13.19 -4.96
N PHE A 123 16.48 -12.18 -4.90
CA PHE A 123 16.28 -10.93 -5.63
C PHE A 123 16.22 -11.15 -7.13
N ALA A 124 17.19 -11.87 -7.70
CA ALA A 124 17.25 -12.13 -9.14
C ALA A 124 15.99 -12.84 -9.65
N ASN A 125 15.58 -13.93 -8.97
CA ASN A 125 14.38 -14.68 -9.33
C ASN A 125 13.11 -13.83 -9.19
N SER A 126 12.99 -13.07 -8.09
CA SER A 126 11.82 -12.21 -7.87
C SER A 126 11.74 -11.08 -8.89
N LYS A 127 12.88 -10.48 -9.24
CA LYS A 127 12.98 -9.44 -10.27
C LYS A 127 12.51 -9.99 -11.61
N GLU A 128 13.03 -11.14 -12.04
CA GLU A 128 12.65 -11.76 -13.31
C GLU A 128 11.13 -12.02 -13.37
N MET A 129 10.55 -12.59 -12.30
CA MET A 129 9.11 -12.82 -12.23
C MET A 129 8.27 -11.54 -12.33
N ILE A 130 8.78 -10.41 -11.79
CA ILE A 130 8.13 -9.11 -11.89
C ILE A 130 8.27 -8.56 -13.32
N GLU A 131 9.44 -8.66 -13.94
CA GLU A 131 9.68 -8.25 -15.33
C GLU A 131 8.79 -9.03 -16.31
N GLN A 132 8.70 -10.34 -16.18
CA GLN A 132 7.77 -11.16 -16.98
C GLN A 132 6.31 -10.73 -16.82
N SER A 133 5.92 -10.35 -15.60
CA SER A 133 4.56 -9.89 -15.31
C SER A 133 4.29 -8.49 -15.86
N LEU A 134 5.29 -7.59 -15.82
CA LEU A 134 5.22 -6.28 -16.46
C LEU A 134 5.05 -6.42 -17.96
N THR A 135 5.93 -7.18 -18.62
CA THR A 135 5.86 -7.43 -20.06
C THR A 135 4.50 -7.98 -20.48
N ARG A 136 3.97 -8.95 -19.73
CA ARG A 136 2.63 -9.51 -20.00
C ARG A 136 1.53 -8.44 -19.94
N ASN A 137 1.52 -7.59 -18.92
CA ASN A 137 0.52 -6.54 -18.78
C ASN A 137 0.67 -5.45 -19.85
N ILE A 138 1.90 -5.07 -20.20
CA ILE A 138 2.20 -4.09 -21.27
C ILE A 138 1.70 -4.63 -22.62
N LEU A 139 2.09 -5.84 -23.00
CA LEU A 139 1.67 -6.45 -24.26
C LEU A 139 0.15 -6.63 -24.34
N ARG A 140 -0.50 -6.95 -23.20
CA ARG A 140 -1.96 -7.02 -23.13
C ARG A 140 -2.59 -5.65 -23.44
N ILE A 141 -2.10 -4.58 -22.84
CA ILE A 141 -2.62 -3.22 -23.10
C ILE A 141 -2.38 -2.80 -24.55
N GLN A 142 -1.19 -3.06 -25.09
CA GLN A 142 -0.86 -2.75 -26.49
C GLN A 142 -1.75 -3.50 -27.48
N ASN A 143 -2.03 -4.78 -27.21
CA ASN A 143 -2.97 -5.57 -28.02
C ASN A 143 -4.39 -5.00 -27.94
N LEU A 144 -4.83 -4.55 -26.76
CA LEU A 144 -6.13 -3.89 -26.60
C LEU A 144 -6.21 -2.58 -27.39
N ASP A 145 -5.18 -1.73 -27.30
CA ASP A 145 -5.11 -0.47 -28.07
C ASP A 145 -5.12 -0.74 -29.58
N TYR A 146 -4.32 -1.71 -30.05
CA TYR A 146 -4.29 -2.11 -31.46
C TYR A 146 -5.66 -2.61 -31.95
N LYS A 147 -6.34 -3.47 -31.18
CA LYS A 147 -7.71 -3.91 -31.49
C LYS A 147 -8.70 -2.74 -31.53
N GLY A 148 -8.56 -1.78 -30.62
CA GLY A 148 -9.36 -0.56 -30.60
C GLY A 148 -9.20 0.26 -31.87
N GLN A 149 -7.96 0.43 -32.33
CA GLN A 149 -7.65 1.16 -33.56
C GLN A 149 -8.19 0.45 -34.82
N LEU A 150 -8.20 -0.89 -34.84
CA LEU A 150 -8.67 -1.66 -35.99
C LEU A 150 -10.20 -1.75 -36.09
N ILE A 151 -10.89 -1.94 -34.96
CA ILE A 151 -12.32 -2.35 -34.95
C ILE A 151 -13.23 -1.24 -34.38
N GLY A 152 -12.68 -0.21 -33.73
CA GLY A 152 -13.42 0.95 -33.21
C GLY A 152 -14.16 0.73 -31.88
N ASP A 153 -14.70 -0.47 -31.64
CA ASP A 153 -15.41 -0.84 -30.38
C ASP A 153 -14.74 -2.05 -29.70
N ALA A 154 -13.46 -1.92 -29.35
CA ALA A 154 -12.74 -2.99 -28.68
C ALA A 154 -13.28 -3.18 -27.25
N LYS A 155 -14.06 -4.25 -27.08
CA LYS A 155 -14.50 -4.71 -25.77
C LYS A 155 -13.36 -5.40 -25.03
N PHE A 156 -13.22 -5.11 -23.74
CA PHE A 156 -12.23 -5.77 -22.90
C PHE A 156 -12.77 -5.97 -21.49
N SER A 157 -12.34 -7.04 -20.82
CA SER A 157 -12.68 -7.22 -19.41
C SER A 157 -11.83 -6.28 -18.56
N THR A 158 -12.43 -5.16 -18.12
CA THR A 158 -11.82 -4.21 -17.18
C THR A 158 -11.46 -4.90 -15.87
N GLY A 159 -12.35 -5.72 -15.33
CA GLY A 159 -12.10 -6.50 -14.12
C GLY A 159 -10.85 -7.37 -14.24
N ALA A 160 -10.72 -8.15 -15.33
CA ALA A 160 -9.57 -9.02 -15.54
C ALA A 160 -8.26 -8.25 -15.76
N LEU A 161 -8.30 -7.08 -16.43
CA LEU A 161 -7.12 -6.21 -16.53
C LEU A 161 -6.71 -5.72 -15.13
N CYS A 162 -7.67 -5.18 -14.38
CA CYS A 162 -7.40 -4.61 -13.08
C CYS A 162 -6.89 -5.65 -12.07
N ASP A 163 -7.43 -6.87 -12.09
CA ASP A 163 -7.00 -7.93 -11.19
C ASP A 163 -5.57 -8.42 -11.52
N GLN A 164 -5.18 -8.44 -12.80
CA GLN A 164 -3.78 -8.73 -13.19
C GLN A 164 -2.80 -7.64 -12.75
N VAL A 165 -3.19 -6.37 -12.86
CA VAL A 165 -2.37 -5.25 -12.37
C VAL A 165 -2.27 -5.25 -10.85
N ASN A 166 -3.36 -5.58 -10.14
CA ASN A 166 -3.34 -5.75 -8.69
C ASN A 166 -2.42 -6.90 -8.27
N TYR A 167 -2.45 -8.01 -9.00
CA TYR A 167 -1.56 -9.14 -8.76
C TYR A 167 -0.08 -8.77 -8.91
N LEU A 168 0.24 -7.98 -9.94
CA LEU A 168 1.58 -7.44 -10.15
C LEU A 168 2.00 -6.52 -8.98
N PHE A 169 1.12 -5.62 -8.54
CA PHE A 169 1.37 -4.75 -7.39
C PHE A 169 1.62 -5.55 -6.10
N ASP A 170 0.81 -6.56 -5.83
CA ASP A 170 0.96 -7.43 -4.66
C ASP A 170 2.26 -8.25 -4.73
N ARG A 171 2.63 -8.74 -5.92
CA ARG A 171 3.89 -9.46 -6.15
C ARG A 171 5.10 -8.56 -5.89
N PHE A 172 5.09 -7.32 -6.38
CA PHE A 172 6.16 -6.35 -6.13
C PHE A 172 6.32 -6.03 -4.64
N ASN A 173 5.21 -5.77 -3.93
CA ASN A 173 5.24 -5.52 -2.49
C ASN A 173 5.73 -6.74 -1.70
N THR A 174 5.27 -7.94 -2.06
CA THR A 174 5.73 -9.19 -1.46
C THR A 174 7.23 -9.37 -1.63
N PHE A 175 7.76 -9.08 -2.83
CA PHE A 175 9.18 -9.10 -3.11
C PHE A 175 9.96 -8.13 -2.20
N LEU A 176 9.49 -6.88 -2.06
CA LEU A 176 10.14 -5.89 -1.21
C LEU A 176 10.17 -6.32 0.25
N PHE A 177 9.05 -6.77 0.81
CA PHE A 177 9.00 -7.17 2.21
C PHE A 177 9.76 -8.46 2.46
N LYS A 178 9.76 -9.42 1.53
CA LYS A 178 10.60 -10.62 1.64
C LYS A 178 12.09 -10.30 1.59
N SER A 179 12.49 -9.27 0.85
CA SER A 179 13.87 -8.80 0.74
C SER A 179 14.25 -7.77 1.82
N SER A 180 13.35 -7.46 2.75
CA SER A 180 13.60 -6.50 3.82
C SER A 180 14.43 -7.09 4.95
N ASN A 181 15.02 -6.22 5.76
CA ASN A 181 15.83 -6.54 6.91
C ASN A 181 15.07 -7.46 7.88
N GLU A 182 15.62 -8.65 8.12
CA GLU A 182 15.02 -9.68 8.97
C GLU A 182 14.63 -9.16 10.36
N LYS A 183 15.34 -8.14 10.90
CA LYS A 183 15.02 -7.53 12.20
C LYS A 183 13.61 -6.92 12.27
N PHE A 184 13.12 -6.39 11.15
CA PHE A 184 11.85 -5.64 11.06
C PHE A 184 10.87 -6.20 10.03
N LYS A 185 11.27 -7.24 9.31
CA LYS A 185 10.52 -7.83 8.20
C LYS A 185 9.08 -8.16 8.55
N HIS A 186 8.88 -8.83 9.69
CA HIS A 186 7.55 -9.22 10.15
C HIS A 186 6.68 -7.99 10.46
N GLU A 187 7.20 -7.02 11.22
CA GLU A 187 6.45 -5.83 11.61
C GLU A 187 6.17 -4.89 10.43
N ILE A 188 7.13 -4.72 9.51
CA ILE A 188 6.93 -3.94 8.28
C ILE A 188 5.85 -4.58 7.41
N ASN A 189 5.94 -5.89 7.16
CA ASN A 189 4.95 -6.59 6.34
C ASN A 189 3.55 -6.54 6.99
N SER A 190 3.48 -6.78 8.29
CA SER A 190 2.24 -6.71 9.06
C SER A 190 1.64 -5.30 9.03
N PHE A 191 2.45 -4.26 9.20
CA PHE A 191 1.99 -2.88 9.12
C PHE A 191 1.54 -2.50 7.71
N TRP A 192 2.25 -2.93 6.67
CA TRP A 192 1.80 -2.68 5.31
C TRP A 192 0.45 -3.36 5.01
N ALA A 193 0.33 -4.64 5.32
CA ALA A 193 -0.86 -5.43 5.02
C ALA A 193 -2.09 -4.99 5.82
N ASN A 194 -1.91 -4.62 7.10
CA ASN A 194 -3.02 -4.37 8.02
C ASN A 194 -3.26 -2.88 8.31
N PHE A 195 -2.34 -1.98 7.95
CA PHE A 195 -2.51 -0.53 8.10
C PHE A 195 -2.46 0.18 6.76
N ILE A 196 -1.32 0.12 6.05
CA ILE A 196 -1.08 0.94 4.86
C ILE A 196 -2.04 0.59 3.73
N ARG A 197 -2.08 -0.68 3.31
CA ARG A 197 -2.91 -1.12 2.19
C ARG A 197 -4.41 -0.87 2.43
N PRO A 198 -5.01 -1.20 3.60
CA PRO A 198 -6.41 -0.90 3.88
C PRO A 198 -6.69 0.61 3.94
N VAL A 199 -5.81 1.40 4.56
CA VAL A 199 -5.96 2.87 4.63
C VAL A 199 -5.92 3.49 3.24
N GLU A 200 -4.96 3.13 2.40
CA GLU A 200 -4.87 3.62 1.03
C GLU A 200 -6.11 3.25 0.21
N THR A 201 -6.55 2.00 0.30
CA THR A 201 -7.67 1.49 -0.49
C THR A 201 -9.01 2.08 -0.06
N TYR A 202 -9.32 2.02 1.24
CA TYR A 202 -10.66 2.31 1.74
C TYR A 202 -10.79 3.73 2.29
N ALA A 203 -9.87 4.16 3.16
CA ALA A 203 -9.97 5.48 3.77
C ALA A 203 -9.57 6.60 2.78
N ILE A 204 -8.51 6.39 2.00
CA ILE A 204 -7.98 7.42 1.09
C ILE A 204 -8.66 7.37 -0.28
N HIS A 205 -8.61 6.26 -0.99
CA HIS A 205 -9.13 6.20 -2.37
C HIS A 205 -10.65 6.19 -2.40
N LYS A 206 -11.29 5.29 -1.66
CA LYS A 206 -12.76 5.24 -1.56
C LYS A 206 -13.37 6.33 -0.68
N ASN A 207 -12.54 7.19 -0.06
CA ASN A 207 -12.98 8.26 0.84
C ASN A 207 -13.97 7.77 1.91
N ASN A 208 -13.77 6.55 2.42
CA ASN A 208 -14.73 5.86 3.27
C ASN A 208 -14.47 6.16 4.75
N LYS A 209 -15.17 7.17 5.26
CA LYS A 209 -15.16 7.54 6.70
C LYS A 209 -15.62 6.40 7.60
N GLU A 210 -16.65 5.66 7.20
CA GLU A 210 -17.20 4.57 8.03
C GLU A 210 -16.23 3.40 8.17
N PHE A 211 -15.46 3.09 7.12
CA PHE A 211 -14.33 2.17 7.23
C PHE A 211 -13.35 2.65 8.31
N PHE A 212 -12.94 3.92 8.26
CA PHE A 212 -11.99 4.47 9.24
C PHE A 212 -12.55 4.39 10.67
N LYS A 213 -13.80 4.80 10.90
CA LYS A 213 -14.45 4.73 12.22
C LYS A 213 -14.48 3.31 12.77
N ARG A 214 -14.92 2.33 11.96
CA ARG A 214 -15.02 0.93 12.39
C ARG A 214 -13.66 0.30 12.68
N ASN A 215 -12.58 0.80 12.08
CA ASN A 215 -11.26 0.19 12.15
C ASN A 215 -10.24 1.01 12.96
N ILE A 216 -10.62 2.14 13.58
CA ILE A 216 -9.65 3.04 14.26
C ILE A 216 -8.88 2.33 15.39
N ASN A 217 -9.53 1.41 16.13
CA ASN A 217 -8.90 0.59 17.16
C ASN A 217 -7.80 -0.31 16.58
N GLU A 218 -8.13 -1.03 15.50
CA GLU A 218 -7.21 -1.92 14.81
C GLU A 218 -6.04 -1.13 14.22
N LEU A 219 -6.33 -0.01 13.55
CA LEU A 219 -5.31 0.88 13.00
C LEU A 219 -4.38 1.42 14.09
N ASN A 220 -4.93 1.80 15.26
CA ASN A 220 -4.15 2.25 16.40
C ASN A 220 -3.22 1.16 16.92
N MET A 221 -3.73 -0.07 17.05
CA MET A 221 -2.94 -1.21 17.50
C MET A 221 -1.79 -1.50 16.51
N ARG A 222 -2.06 -1.56 15.20
CA ARG A 222 -1.04 -1.82 14.17
C ARG A 222 0.05 -0.76 14.15
N TRP A 223 -0.34 0.52 14.26
CA TRP A 223 0.62 1.61 14.38
C TRP A 223 1.49 1.50 15.64
N ASN A 224 0.87 1.30 16.81
CA ASN A 224 1.59 1.21 18.08
C ASN A 224 2.56 0.02 18.10
N MET A 225 2.19 -1.12 17.51
CA MET A 225 3.05 -2.29 17.39
C MET A 225 4.33 -1.99 16.62
N LEU A 226 4.21 -1.33 15.45
CA LEU A 226 5.37 -0.90 14.67
C LEU A 226 6.20 0.14 15.43
N HIS A 227 5.56 1.16 15.99
CA HIS A 227 6.23 2.23 16.72
C HIS A 227 7.08 1.70 17.89
N VAL A 228 6.51 0.83 18.73
CA VAL A 228 7.24 0.21 19.85
C VAL A 228 8.42 -0.62 19.37
N ARG A 229 8.25 -1.39 18.28
CA ARG A 229 9.34 -2.18 17.71
C ARG A 229 10.51 -1.31 17.25
N LEU A 230 10.20 -0.15 16.66
CA LEU A 230 11.20 0.77 16.11
C LEU A 230 11.81 1.73 17.14
N THR A 231 11.29 1.78 18.38
CA THR A 231 11.73 2.77 19.40
C THR A 231 12.18 2.18 20.74
N LYS A 232 11.71 1.00 21.15
CA LYS A 232 11.94 0.48 22.52
C LYS A 232 12.68 -0.86 22.60
N ARG A 233 12.69 -1.68 21.52
CA ARG A 233 13.19 -3.07 21.56
C ARG A 233 14.65 -3.21 21.10
N GLY A 234 15.58 -2.46 21.69
CA GLY A 234 17.02 -2.60 21.41
C GLY A 234 17.41 -2.25 19.97
N TYR A 235 16.67 -1.33 19.34
CA TYR A 235 17.06 -0.72 18.08
C TYR A 235 17.27 0.77 18.30
N GLU A 236 18.43 1.25 17.90
CA GLU A 236 18.77 2.67 17.91
C GLU A 236 18.69 3.20 16.48
N PRO A 237 17.54 3.76 16.07
CA PRO A 237 17.43 4.38 14.75
C PRO A 237 18.38 5.57 14.65
N ASN A 238 18.97 5.76 13.46
CA ASN A 238 19.71 6.99 13.19
C ASN A 238 18.80 8.23 13.32
N LYS A 239 19.41 9.41 13.46
CA LYS A 239 18.67 10.68 13.69
C LYS A 239 17.55 10.92 12.67
N GLN A 240 17.79 10.63 11.39
CA GLN A 240 16.80 10.81 10.32
C GLN A 240 15.61 9.86 10.49
N THR A 241 15.87 8.58 10.75
CA THR A 241 14.85 7.55 10.97
C THR A 241 14.03 7.84 12.22
N SER A 242 14.69 8.23 13.32
CA SER A 242 14.02 8.63 14.56
C SER A 242 13.10 9.85 14.36
N THR A 243 13.59 10.86 13.63
CA THR A 243 12.80 12.04 13.27
C THR A 243 11.55 11.64 12.47
N LEU A 244 11.70 10.75 11.49
CA LEU A 244 10.59 10.28 10.66
C LEU A 244 9.54 9.50 11.47
N ILE A 245 9.96 8.59 12.35
CA ILE A 245 9.06 7.85 13.25
C ILE A 245 8.27 8.83 14.13
N ASN A 246 8.94 9.83 14.70
CA ASN A 246 8.29 10.85 15.53
C ASN A 246 7.29 11.71 14.73
N ILE A 247 7.59 12.03 13.47
CA ILE A 247 6.64 12.72 12.58
C ILE A 247 5.39 11.86 12.39
N MET A 248 5.55 10.59 12.02
CA MET A 248 4.43 9.67 11.82
C MET A 248 3.60 9.51 13.10
N GLN A 249 4.23 9.39 14.27
CA GLN A 249 3.55 9.34 15.58
C GLN A 249 2.71 10.58 15.82
N ARG A 250 3.27 11.79 15.60
CA ARG A 250 2.53 13.04 15.79
C ARG A 250 1.33 13.15 14.85
N ARG A 251 1.48 12.73 13.58
CA ARG A 251 0.36 12.69 12.62
C ARG A 251 -0.74 11.76 13.11
N TRP A 252 -0.38 10.57 13.58
CA TRP A 252 -1.34 9.61 14.12
C TRP A 252 -2.05 10.15 15.37
N VAL A 253 -1.32 10.74 16.31
CA VAL A 253 -1.90 11.38 17.50
C VAL A 253 -2.87 12.50 17.11
N ASN A 254 -2.54 13.31 16.10
CA ASN A 254 -3.45 14.36 15.62
C ASN A 254 -4.71 13.77 14.99
N ILE A 255 -4.61 12.67 14.24
CA ILE A 255 -5.78 11.93 13.76
C ILE A 255 -6.67 11.50 14.93
N LEU A 256 -6.08 10.90 15.98
CA LEU A 256 -6.83 10.47 17.16
C LEU A 256 -7.52 11.64 17.87
N LYS A 257 -6.82 12.78 18.05
CA LYS A 257 -7.40 13.98 18.68
C LYS A 257 -8.62 14.52 17.94
N VAL A 258 -8.61 14.47 16.62
CA VAL A 258 -9.74 14.92 15.79
C VAL A 258 -10.86 13.86 15.75
N SER A 259 -10.52 12.59 15.89
CA SER A 259 -11.47 11.49 15.70
C SER A 259 -12.17 11.03 16.97
N LEU A 260 -11.61 11.38 18.13
CA LEU A 260 -12.07 10.93 19.44
C LEU A 260 -12.59 12.12 20.24
N LYS A 261 -13.78 11.96 20.82
CA LYS A 261 -14.28 12.92 21.80
C LYS A 261 -13.47 12.79 23.09
N PRO A 262 -13.04 13.91 23.71
CA PRO A 262 -12.60 13.88 25.09
C PRO A 262 -13.71 13.24 25.94
N ARG A 263 -13.35 12.36 26.88
CA ARG A 263 -14.29 12.00 27.94
C ARG A 263 -14.67 13.30 28.65
N GLY A 264 -15.96 13.66 28.58
CA GLY A 264 -16.53 14.62 29.51
C GLY A 264 -16.47 14.08 30.93
#